data_AF-A0A9Q0UF55-F1
#
_entry.id   AF-A0A9Q0UF55-F1
#
_cell.length_a   1.000
_cell.length_b   1.000
_cell.length_c   1.000
_cell.angle_alpha   90.00
_cell.angle_beta   90.00
_cell.angle_gamma   90.00
#
_symmetry.space_group_name_H-M   'P 1'
#
loop_
_entity.id
_entity.type
_entity.pdbx_description
1 polymer ?
#
loop_
_entity_poly.entity_id
_entity_poly.type
_entity_poly.pdbx_seq_one_letter_code
_entity_poly.pdbx_strand_id
1 'polypeptide(L)'
;MAFLVDVGEAQEKAREEARKLLKVLEERSLGDNFFDGDGIGLNPAFFAFFQTVGEEQEKAAKESKELLGIIEELGLGDKKFFGGDKVGLTDVVFGWIAGWLQPMEEAVGVKLLEPGSFPRLHLWTQNFKEVAVIKENLPDYDEMLAYFKSLRQMFMALAKS
;
A
#
# COMPACT_ATOMS: atom_id res chain seq x y z
N MET A 1 26.71 0.47 23.12
CA MET A 1 26.45 -0.94 22.76
C MET A 1 25.03 -1.37 23.14
N ALA A 2 24.45 -0.92 24.26
CA ALA A 2 23.05 -1.17 24.63
C ALA A 2 22.01 -0.56 23.65
N PHE A 3 22.30 0.60 23.06
CA PHE A 3 21.40 1.30 22.12
C PHE A 3 21.11 0.56 20.80
N LEU A 4 21.99 -0.37 20.40
CA LEU A 4 21.83 -1.18 19.18
C LEU A 4 21.06 -2.49 19.47
N VAL A 5 21.04 -2.96 20.71
CA VAL A 5 20.30 -4.15 21.14
C VAL A 5 18.81 -3.83 21.25
N ASP A 6 18.45 -2.67 21.83
CA ASP A 6 17.05 -2.21 21.94
C ASP A 6 16.38 -1.99 20.58
N VAL A 7 17.12 -1.48 19.59
CA VAL A 7 16.60 -1.31 18.21
C VAL A 7 16.42 -2.66 17.52
N GLY A 8 17.28 -3.63 17.81
CA GLY A 8 17.18 -5.01 17.31
C GLY A 8 15.98 -5.75 17.87
N GLU A 9 15.75 -5.65 19.19
CA GLU A 9 14.58 -6.26 19.84
C GLU A 9 13.27 -5.61 19.40
N ALA A 10 13.24 -4.29 19.21
CA ALA A 10 12.09 -3.59 18.65
C ALA A 10 11.81 -3.99 17.19
N GLN A 11 12.86 -4.18 16.37
CA GLN A 11 12.79 -4.70 15.01
C GLN A 11 12.28 -6.15 14.97
N GLU A 12 12.72 -7.00 15.88
CA GLU A 12 12.35 -8.40 15.92
C GLU A 12 10.91 -8.60 16.41
N LYS A 13 10.49 -7.83 17.42
CA LYS A 13 9.10 -7.77 17.88
C LYS A 13 8.15 -7.27 16.79
N ALA A 14 8.57 -6.22 16.07
CA ALA A 14 7.87 -5.69 14.91
C ALA A 14 7.73 -6.74 13.79
N ARG A 15 8.80 -7.50 13.48
CA ARG A 15 8.75 -8.63 12.53
C ARG A 15 7.82 -9.74 13.00
N GLU A 16 7.79 -10.03 14.30
CA GLU A 16 6.90 -11.05 14.86
C GLU A 16 5.42 -10.64 14.77
N GLU A 17 5.10 -9.38 15.05
CA GLU A 17 3.73 -8.84 14.92
C GLU A 17 3.29 -8.77 13.46
N ALA A 18 4.18 -8.35 12.55
CA ALA A 18 3.94 -8.40 11.11
C ALA A 18 3.71 -9.84 10.62
N ARG A 19 4.49 -10.83 11.11
CA ARG A 19 4.25 -12.24 10.80
C ARG A 19 2.92 -12.76 11.33
N LYS A 20 2.49 -12.33 12.53
CA LYS A 20 1.19 -12.71 13.09
C LYS A 20 0.04 -12.15 12.25
N LEU A 21 0.14 -10.89 11.82
CA LEU A 21 -0.84 -10.28 10.92
C LEU A 21 -0.83 -10.95 9.55
N LEU A 22 0.35 -11.25 8.99
CA LEU A 22 0.53 -11.97 7.74
C LEU A 22 -0.15 -13.34 7.81
N LYS A 23 0.06 -14.08 8.90
CA LYS A 23 -0.55 -15.38 9.14
C LYS A 23 -2.07 -15.30 9.27
N VAL A 24 -2.60 -14.25 9.90
CA VAL A 24 -4.06 -14.00 9.97
C VAL A 24 -4.66 -13.71 8.59
N LEU A 25 -3.91 -13.03 7.70
CA LEU A 25 -4.31 -12.74 6.33
C LEU A 25 -4.21 -13.99 5.43
N GLU A 26 -3.18 -14.81 5.63
CA GLU A 26 -2.93 -16.08 4.95
C GLU A 26 -4.00 -17.13 5.32
N GLU A 27 -4.32 -17.27 6.61
CA GLU A 27 -5.36 -18.19 7.12
C GLU A 27 -6.79 -17.77 6.71
N ARG A 28 -7.00 -16.50 6.30
CA ARG A 28 -8.32 -15.95 5.91
C ARG A 28 -8.50 -15.78 4.39
N SER A 29 -7.76 -16.51 3.56
CA SER A 29 -7.88 -16.55 2.09
C SER A 29 -7.19 -15.39 1.34
N LEU A 30 -5.87 -15.30 1.42
CA LEU A 30 -5.05 -14.66 0.37
C LEU A 30 -3.72 -15.44 0.25
N GLY A 31 -3.56 -16.14 -0.87
CA GLY A 31 -2.42 -17.02 -1.12
C GLY A 31 -1.08 -16.30 -1.24
N ASP A 32 -0.03 -17.11 -1.03
CA ASP A 32 1.39 -16.85 -1.28
C ASP A 32 1.61 -15.88 -2.44
N ASN A 33 2.35 -14.79 -2.18
CA ASN A 33 3.07 -13.93 -3.14
C ASN A 33 3.32 -12.50 -2.60
N PHE A 34 3.17 -12.23 -1.30
CA PHE A 34 3.49 -10.90 -0.76
C PHE A 34 5.00 -10.55 -0.81
N PHE A 35 5.90 -11.53 -1.01
CA PHE A 35 7.36 -11.32 -1.04
C PHE A 35 8.14 -12.08 -2.12
N ASP A 36 7.49 -12.75 -3.07
CA ASP A 36 8.20 -13.58 -4.04
C ASP A 36 8.68 -12.77 -5.26
N GLY A 37 9.81 -12.07 -5.08
CA GLY A 37 10.86 -11.95 -6.11
C GLY A 37 10.73 -10.91 -7.23
N ASP A 38 9.62 -10.19 -7.41
CA ASP A 38 9.46 -9.16 -8.45
C ASP A 38 9.41 -7.70 -7.93
N GLY A 39 9.60 -7.51 -6.63
CA GLY A 39 10.07 -6.24 -6.05
C GLY A 39 9.04 -5.13 -5.86
N ILE A 40 7.75 -5.36 -6.11
CA ILE A 40 6.69 -4.40 -5.79
C ILE A 40 5.52 -5.15 -5.15
N GLY A 41 5.64 -5.42 -3.84
CA GLY A 41 4.66 -6.14 -3.02
C GLY A 41 3.33 -5.43 -2.88
N LEU A 42 2.52 -5.49 -3.94
CA LEU A 42 1.12 -5.10 -3.97
C LEU A 42 0.29 -6.38 -3.92
N ASN A 43 -0.78 -6.39 -3.12
CA ASN A 43 -1.75 -7.48 -3.17
C ASN A 43 -2.18 -7.69 -4.65
N PRO A 44 -2.35 -8.94 -5.12
CA PRO A 44 -2.63 -9.24 -6.53
C PRO A 44 -3.76 -8.41 -7.16
N ALA A 45 -4.75 -7.98 -6.37
CA ALA A 45 -5.82 -7.11 -6.83
C ALA A 45 -5.31 -5.72 -7.27
N PHE A 46 -4.41 -5.08 -6.53
CA PHE A 46 -3.85 -3.77 -6.91
C PHE A 46 -2.92 -3.88 -8.12
N PHE A 47 -2.20 -5.00 -8.22
CA PHE A 47 -1.36 -5.29 -9.37
C PHE A 47 -2.20 -5.53 -10.63
N ALA A 48 -3.21 -6.39 -10.55
CA ALA A 48 -4.16 -6.64 -11.64
C ALA A 48 -4.89 -5.35 -12.04
N PHE A 49 -5.35 -4.55 -11.07
CA PHE A 49 -5.94 -3.23 -11.33
C PHE A 49 -5.02 -2.36 -12.20
N PHE A 50 -3.72 -2.37 -11.91
CA PHE A 50 -2.72 -1.59 -12.60
C PHE A 50 -2.26 -2.20 -13.93
N GLN A 51 -2.46 -3.49 -14.17
CA GLN A 51 -1.95 -4.19 -15.36
C GLN A 51 -2.99 -4.57 -16.40
N THR A 52 -4.26 -4.65 -16.03
CA THR A 52 -5.31 -5.19 -16.92
C THR A 52 -6.23 -4.07 -17.42
N VAL A 53 -7.17 -4.40 -18.31
CA VAL A 53 -8.18 -3.47 -18.86
C VAL A 53 -9.54 -4.17 -18.94
N GLY A 54 -10.62 -3.39 -19.09
CA GLY A 54 -11.97 -3.94 -19.24
C GLY A 54 -12.46 -4.67 -17.98
N GLU A 55 -13.21 -5.76 -18.17
CA GLU A 55 -13.88 -6.49 -17.08
C GLU A 55 -12.91 -6.97 -15.98
N GLU A 56 -11.70 -7.36 -16.36
CA GLU A 56 -10.69 -7.82 -15.40
C GLU A 56 -10.19 -6.68 -14.50
N GLN A 57 -10.01 -5.49 -15.08
CA GLN A 57 -9.61 -4.30 -14.32
C GLN A 57 -10.76 -3.84 -13.40
N GLU A 58 -12.00 -3.88 -13.87
CA GLU A 58 -13.17 -3.53 -13.06
C GLU A 58 -13.31 -4.46 -11.84
N LYS A 59 -13.11 -5.77 -12.05
CA LYS A 59 -13.09 -6.75 -10.97
C LYS A 59 -11.95 -6.46 -9.97
N ALA A 60 -10.74 -6.25 -10.47
CA ALA A 60 -9.57 -5.95 -9.63
C ALA A 60 -9.72 -4.62 -8.87
N ALA A 61 -10.35 -3.62 -9.47
CA ALA A 61 -10.67 -2.35 -8.80
C ALA A 61 -11.65 -2.56 -7.65
N LYS A 62 -12.67 -3.39 -7.84
CA LYS A 62 -13.63 -3.74 -6.78
C LYS A 62 -12.95 -4.47 -5.63
N GLU A 63 -12.16 -5.50 -5.91
CA GLU A 63 -11.40 -6.24 -4.90
C GLU A 63 -10.42 -5.32 -4.15
N SER A 64 -9.74 -4.43 -4.86
CA SER A 64 -8.86 -3.42 -4.26
C SER A 64 -9.62 -2.50 -3.30
N LYS A 65 -10.82 -2.03 -3.68
CA LYS A 65 -11.67 -1.21 -2.81
C LYS A 65 -12.15 -1.97 -1.57
N GLU A 66 -12.48 -3.26 -1.70
CA GLU A 66 -12.84 -4.11 -0.55
C GLU A 66 -11.67 -4.23 0.44
N LEU A 67 -10.44 -4.43 -0.07
CA LEU A 67 -9.23 -4.47 0.75
C LEU A 67 -8.95 -3.12 1.44
N LEU A 68 -9.09 -2.00 0.73
CA LEU A 68 -8.98 -0.66 1.33
C LEU A 68 -10.00 -0.47 2.47
N GLY A 69 -11.22 -0.98 2.29
CA GLY A 69 -12.26 -0.96 3.33
C GLY A 69 -11.86 -1.77 4.56
N ILE A 70 -11.28 -2.95 4.37
CA ILE A 70 -10.77 -3.77 5.49
C ILE A 70 -9.62 -3.05 6.22
N ILE A 71 -8.70 -2.44 5.47
CA ILE A 71 -7.58 -1.68 6.03
C ILE A 71 -8.09 -0.49 6.86
N GLU A 72 -9.07 0.26 6.36
CA GLU A 72 -9.66 1.40 7.07
C GLU A 72 -10.44 0.99 8.31
N GLU A 73 -11.31 -0.03 8.20
CA GLU A 73 -12.22 -0.41 9.27
C GLU A 73 -11.54 -1.26 10.36
N LEU A 74 -10.78 -2.28 9.97
CA LEU A 74 -10.18 -3.23 10.92
C LEU A 74 -8.73 -2.88 11.27
N GLY A 75 -7.99 -2.30 10.33
CA GLY A 75 -6.59 -1.93 10.53
C GLY A 75 -6.45 -0.58 11.24
N LEU A 76 -6.90 0.49 10.59
CA LEU A 76 -6.74 1.86 11.06
C LEU A 76 -7.76 2.19 12.15
N GLY A 77 -9.04 1.91 11.93
CA GLY A 77 -10.12 2.35 12.82
C GLY A 77 -10.07 3.86 13.03
N ASP A 78 -10.24 4.33 14.27
CA ASP A 78 -10.21 5.76 14.61
C ASP A 78 -8.80 6.32 14.92
N LYS A 79 -7.75 5.53 14.68
CA LYS A 79 -6.38 5.93 15.01
C LYS A 79 -5.83 6.93 13.99
N LYS A 80 -4.98 7.85 14.45
CA LYS A 80 -4.27 8.79 13.57
C LYS A 80 -3.28 8.06 12.64
N PHE A 81 -2.57 7.10 13.20
CA PHE A 81 -1.64 6.18 12.53
C PHE A 81 -2.03 4.75 12.89
N PHE A 82 -1.63 3.75 12.10
CA PHE A 82 -1.79 2.36 12.48
C PHE A 82 -1.08 2.05 13.81
N GLY A 83 0.04 2.72 14.07
CA GLY A 83 0.76 2.72 15.36
C GLY A 83 0.10 3.53 16.49
N GLY A 84 -1.08 4.12 16.28
CA GLY A 84 -1.76 4.97 17.27
C GLY A 84 -1.45 6.45 17.08
N ASP A 85 -0.79 7.07 18.06
CA ASP A 85 -0.47 8.51 18.05
C ASP A 85 0.76 8.87 17.21
N LYS A 86 1.59 7.87 16.92
CA LYS A 86 2.84 8.01 16.14
C LYS A 86 2.91 6.92 15.08
N VAL A 87 3.70 7.18 14.05
CA VAL A 87 4.05 6.20 13.01
C VAL A 87 4.65 4.96 13.66
N GLY A 88 4.04 3.81 13.37
CA GLY A 88 4.55 2.49 13.72
C GLY A 88 4.96 1.69 12.50
N LEU A 89 5.32 0.42 12.70
CA LEU A 89 5.72 -0.46 11.61
C LEU A 89 4.64 -0.60 10.53
N THR A 90 3.38 -0.78 10.95
CA THR A 90 2.26 -1.00 10.04
C THR A 90 2.03 0.21 9.13
N ASP A 91 2.30 1.43 9.59
CA ASP A 91 2.26 2.63 8.77
C ASP A 91 3.32 2.61 7.67
N VAL A 92 4.52 2.10 7.97
CA VAL A 92 5.59 1.95 6.97
C VAL A 92 5.23 0.89 5.93
N VAL A 93 4.65 -0.24 6.38
CA VAL A 93 4.19 -1.32 5.49
C VAL A 93 3.10 -0.82 4.54
N PHE A 94 2.14 -0.04 5.03
CA PHE A 94 1.09 0.55 4.19
C PHE A 94 1.49 1.85 3.51
N GLY A 95 2.71 2.36 3.73
CA GLY A 95 3.16 3.65 3.22
C GLY A 95 3.07 3.79 1.69
N TRP A 96 3.12 2.67 0.97
CA TRP A 96 2.90 2.65 -0.48
C TRP A 96 1.49 3.18 -0.87
N ILE A 97 0.47 3.02 -0.02
CA ILE A 97 -0.88 3.57 -0.26
C ILE A 97 -0.79 5.10 -0.31
N ALA A 98 0.01 5.71 0.57
CA ALA A 98 0.17 7.16 0.61
C ALA A 98 1.05 7.70 -0.53
N GLY A 99 2.08 6.95 -0.94
CA GLY A 99 3.06 7.39 -1.93
C GLY A 99 2.75 7.01 -3.38
N TRP A 100 2.20 5.82 -3.63
CA TRP A 100 2.20 5.19 -4.95
C TRP A 100 0.79 5.03 -5.53
N LEU A 101 -0.22 4.83 -4.67
CA LEU A 101 -1.58 4.54 -5.13
C LEU A 101 -2.15 5.68 -5.99
N GLN A 102 -1.98 6.95 -5.58
CA GLN A 102 -2.51 8.08 -6.35
C GLN A 102 -1.86 8.21 -7.75
N PRO A 103 -0.52 8.15 -7.90
CA PRO A 103 0.10 8.04 -9.22
C PRO A 103 -0.40 6.86 -10.07
N MET A 104 -0.61 5.69 -9.46
CA MET A 104 -1.15 4.51 -10.15
C MET A 104 -2.58 4.75 -10.66
N GLU A 105 -3.46 5.30 -9.82
CA GLU A 105 -4.83 5.68 -10.19
C GLU A 105 -4.84 6.65 -11.38
N GLU A 106 -3.95 7.64 -11.38
CA GLU A 106 -3.87 8.63 -12.46
C GLU A 106 -3.28 8.07 -13.75
N ALA A 107 -2.32 7.15 -13.65
CA ALA A 107 -1.80 6.42 -14.81
C ALA A 107 -2.87 5.50 -15.44
N VAL A 108 -3.75 4.95 -14.60
CA VAL A 108 -4.86 4.08 -15.03
C VAL A 108 -6.09 4.89 -15.49
N GLY A 109 -6.34 6.05 -14.89
CA GLY A 109 -7.55 6.85 -15.07
C GLY A 109 -8.74 6.42 -14.20
N VAL A 110 -8.51 5.64 -13.14
CA VAL A 110 -9.56 5.10 -12.25
C VAL A 110 -9.18 5.36 -10.80
N LYS A 111 -10.14 5.85 -9.99
CA LYS A 111 -9.94 6.12 -8.55
C LYS A 111 -10.35 4.92 -7.68
N LEU A 112 -9.47 4.57 -6.75
CA LEU A 112 -9.65 3.55 -5.72
C LEU A 112 -9.86 4.21 -4.34
N LEU A 113 -8.96 5.08 -3.89
CA LEU A 113 -8.98 5.74 -2.59
C LEU A 113 -9.70 7.10 -2.66
N GLU A 114 -11.03 7.05 -2.59
CA GLU A 114 -11.88 8.24 -2.62
C GLU A 114 -12.16 8.79 -1.21
N PRO A 115 -11.98 10.09 -0.93
CA PRO A 115 -12.18 10.65 0.41
C PRO A 115 -13.59 10.43 0.99
N GLY A 116 -14.61 10.32 0.13
CA GLY A 116 -15.99 10.05 0.56
C GLY A 116 -16.24 8.59 0.96
N SER A 117 -15.45 7.66 0.44
CA SER A 117 -15.56 6.22 0.74
C SER A 117 -14.58 5.78 1.82
N PHE A 118 -13.41 6.41 1.85
CA PHE A 118 -12.30 6.06 2.73
C PHE A 118 -11.76 7.28 3.49
N PRO A 119 -12.60 7.98 4.27
CA PRO A 119 -12.23 9.27 4.87
C PRO A 119 -11.05 9.16 5.84
N ARG A 120 -10.98 8.11 6.66
CA ARG A 120 -9.93 7.96 7.67
C ARG A 120 -8.62 7.52 7.04
N LEU A 121 -8.68 6.59 6.08
CA LEU A 121 -7.49 6.17 5.35
C LEU A 121 -6.95 7.31 4.48
N HIS A 122 -7.83 8.10 3.85
CA HIS A 122 -7.42 9.31 3.13
C HIS A 122 -6.70 10.30 4.04
N LEU A 123 -7.28 10.62 5.21
CA LEU A 123 -6.65 11.51 6.19
C LEU A 123 -5.32 10.94 6.71
N TRP A 124 -5.25 9.63 6.93
CA TRP A 124 -4.01 8.95 7.28
C TRP A 124 -2.92 9.16 6.21
N THR A 125 -3.24 9.05 4.92
CA THR A 125 -2.24 9.30 3.87
C THR A 125 -1.67 10.72 3.93
N GLN A 126 -2.50 11.72 4.24
CA GLN A 126 -2.08 13.12 4.38
C GLN A 126 -1.17 13.28 5.60
N ASN A 127 -1.58 12.72 6.75
CA ASN A 127 -0.80 12.77 7.98
C ASN A 127 0.55 12.05 7.83
N PHE A 128 0.57 10.90 7.15
CA PHE A 128 1.78 10.10 6.94
C PHE A 128 2.79 10.83 6.07
N LYS A 129 2.36 11.49 4.98
CA LYS A 129 3.23 12.28 4.09
C LYS A 129 3.83 13.50 4.76
N GLU A 130 3.21 14.05 5.80
CA GLU A 130 3.71 15.20 6.56
C GLU A 130 4.70 14.83 7.69
N VAL A 131 4.91 13.54 7.95
CA VAL A 131 5.94 13.11 8.90
C VAL A 131 7.31 13.46 8.32
N ALA A 132 8.12 14.26 9.01
CA ALA A 132 9.36 14.85 8.49
C ALA A 132 10.25 13.85 7.73
N VAL A 133 10.57 12.69 8.35
CA VAL A 133 11.41 11.67 7.70
C VAL A 133 10.75 11.06 6.45
N ILE A 134 9.43 10.95 6.40
CA ILE A 134 8.72 10.47 5.22
C ILE A 134 8.74 11.55 4.15
N LYS A 135 8.37 12.79 4.50
CA LYS A 135 8.33 13.94 3.59
C LYS A 135 9.67 14.19 2.90
N GLU A 136 10.76 14.09 3.64
CA GLU A 136 12.13 14.30 3.14
C GLU A 136 12.62 13.17 2.22
N ASN A 137 12.00 11.99 2.28
CA ASN A 137 12.39 10.81 1.50
C ASN A 137 11.37 10.40 0.44
N LEU A 138 10.23 11.08 0.34
CA LEU A 138 9.27 10.82 -0.71
C LEU A 138 9.80 11.34 -2.04
N PRO A 139 9.77 10.51 -3.10
CA PRO A 139 10.09 10.98 -4.44
C PRO A 139 9.11 12.08 -4.88
N ASP A 140 9.55 12.90 -5.84
CA ASP A 140 8.68 13.92 -6.43
C ASP A 140 7.43 13.27 -7.07
N TYR A 141 6.30 13.94 -6.92
CA TYR A 141 5.02 13.41 -7.38
C TYR A 141 4.96 13.25 -8.91
N ASP A 142 5.49 14.24 -9.65
CA ASP A 142 5.43 14.23 -11.11
C ASP A 142 6.40 13.18 -11.68
N GLU A 143 7.56 12.99 -11.05
CA GLU A 143 8.49 11.90 -11.39
C GLU A 143 7.84 10.52 -11.18
N MET A 144 7.17 10.34 -10.04
CA MET A 144 6.43 9.12 -9.71
C MET A 144 5.30 8.84 -10.70
N LEU A 145 4.52 9.87 -11.05
CA LEU A 145 3.45 9.76 -12.03
C LEU A 145 3.98 9.41 -13.42
N ALA A 146 5.10 10.02 -13.83
CA ALA A 146 5.76 9.68 -15.09
C ALA A 146 6.21 8.22 -15.12
N TYR A 147 6.85 7.76 -14.04
CA TYR A 147 7.25 6.35 -13.89
C TYR A 147 6.06 5.40 -14.03
N PHE A 148 4.97 5.62 -13.30
CA PHE A 148 3.80 4.74 -13.39
C PHE A 148 3.09 4.83 -14.76
N LYS A 149 3.05 5.98 -15.42
CA LYS A 149 2.54 6.07 -16.80
C LYS A 149 3.38 5.21 -17.76
N SER A 150 4.70 5.29 -17.68
CA SER A 150 5.60 4.46 -18.50
C SER A 150 5.46 2.96 -18.18
N LEU A 151 5.37 2.61 -16.89
CA LEU A 151 5.19 1.22 -16.46
C LEU A 151 3.85 0.65 -16.93
N ARG A 152 2.77 1.43 -16.85
CA ARG A 152 1.46 1.06 -17.39
C ARG A 152 1.54 0.81 -18.90
N GLN A 153 2.19 1.69 -19.65
CA GLN A 153 2.38 1.51 -21.10
C GLN A 153 3.14 0.23 -21.43
N MET A 154 4.16 -0.12 -20.64
CA MET A 154 4.92 -1.36 -20.79
C MET A 154 4.01 -2.60 -20.61
N PHE A 155 3.21 -2.65 -19.55
CA PHE A 155 2.26 -3.76 -19.33
C PHE A 155 1.22 -3.85 -20.46
N MET A 156 0.71 -2.70 -20.94
CA MET A 156 -0.21 -2.66 -22.08
C MET A 156 0.42 -3.13 -23.40
N ALA A 157 1.74 -2.98 -23.57
CA ALA A 157 2.46 -3.47 -24.74
C ALA A 157 2.68 -4.98 -24.65
N LEU A 158 3.09 -5.49 -23.49
CA LEU A 158 3.30 -6.92 -23.25
C LEU A 158 2.01 -7.75 -23.36
N ALA A 159 0.86 -7.19 -22.97
CA ALA A 159 -0.42 -7.87 -23.12
C ALA A 159 -0.88 -8.00 -24.59
N LYS A 160 -0.24 -7.29 -25.53
CA LYS A 160 -0.58 -7.29 -26.97
C LYS A 160 0.37 -8.15 -27.82
N SER A 161 1.47 -8.65 -27.25
CA SER A 161 2.48 -9.49 -27.92
C SER A 161 2.21 -10.96 -27.69
#